data_AF-A0A8S9J2Y0-F1
#
_entry.id   AF-A0A8S9J2Y0-F1
#
_cell.length_a   1.000
_cell.length_b   1.000
_cell.length_c   1.000
_cell.angle_alpha   90.00
_cell.angle_beta   90.00
_cell.angle_gamma   90.00
#
_symmetry.space_group_name_H-M   'P 1'
#
loop_
_entity.id
_entity.type
_entity.pdbx_description
1 polymer ?
#
loop_
_entity_poly.entity_id
_entity_poly.type
_entity_poly.pdbx_seq_one_letter_code
_entity_poly.pdbx_strand_id
1 'polypeptide(L)'
;MNTKPSHGPIHFRAPSKIFWRTVRGMIPHKTKRGAAALARLKVFEGVPPPYDKVKRMVIPDALKVLRLQAGHKYCLLGRLSSEVGWNHYDTIKELEVKRKEKSQAVYERKRQLIKLRTKAEKVAEEKLGSQLDVLAPINQSVMVPILFFLLSVLFSKLGKDKWYAAGRGPLKSSHWEEIAVAVSARSSDVDRSATQCRHKMEKLRKRFRAERQSMGPISIWLFYSQMEELDNSNNPAPPLTRLPPSSSHYEEDDKEDERQSKSRSINYIVRRPGTGVAGGWLQWGQKERSKTKRKDGEERRRRRRKGARAVTSEIRSFAMVMEKKKM
;
A
#
# COMPACT_ATOMS: atom_id res chain seq x y z
N MET A 1 39.47 -4.76 -4.75
CA MET A 1 40.15 -5.73 -5.64
C MET A 1 41.48 -5.11 -6.00
N ASN A 2 42.57 -5.65 -5.44
CA ASN A 2 43.89 -5.01 -5.48
C ASN A 2 44.49 -4.99 -6.91
N THR A 3 44.18 -6.01 -7.71
CA THR A 3 44.78 -6.21 -9.03
C THR A 3 44.26 -5.28 -10.13
N LYS A 4 42.98 -4.87 -10.09
CA LYS A 4 42.40 -3.95 -11.08
C LYS A 4 41.28 -3.11 -10.46
N PRO A 5 41.60 -1.92 -9.93
CA PRO A 5 40.63 -1.07 -9.23
C PRO A 5 39.40 -0.69 -10.07
N SER A 6 39.53 -0.58 -11.39
CA SER A 6 38.42 -0.24 -12.30
C SER A 6 37.33 -1.30 -12.38
N HIS A 7 37.63 -2.57 -12.12
CA HIS A 7 36.63 -3.66 -12.04
C HIS A 7 36.18 -3.93 -10.60
N GLY A 8 36.67 -3.15 -9.64
CA GLY A 8 36.33 -3.28 -8.23
C GLY A 8 34.99 -2.63 -7.87
N PRO A 9 34.65 -2.60 -6.57
CA PRO A 9 33.51 -1.86 -6.07
C PRO A 9 33.62 -0.36 -6.40
N ILE A 10 32.68 0.16 -7.19
CA ILE A 10 32.67 1.58 -7.57
C ILE A 10 32.07 2.41 -6.43
N HIS A 11 32.86 3.29 -5.83
CA HIS A 11 32.39 4.19 -4.78
C HIS A 11 31.85 5.49 -5.35
N PHE A 12 30.53 5.60 -5.47
CA PHE A 12 29.89 6.83 -5.91
C PHE A 12 29.99 7.92 -4.84
N ARG A 13 30.31 9.15 -5.27
CA ARG A 13 30.41 10.33 -4.38
C ARG A 13 29.14 11.16 -4.31
N ALA A 14 28.38 11.23 -5.41
CA ALA A 14 27.14 11.99 -5.48
C ALA A 14 26.04 11.42 -4.54
N PRO A 15 25.35 12.25 -3.74
CA PRO A 15 24.29 11.82 -2.82
C PRO A 15 23.20 10.94 -3.44
N SER A 16 22.71 11.30 -4.62
CA SER A 16 21.73 10.61 -5.45
C SER A 16 22.19 9.21 -5.84
N LYS A 17 23.47 9.05 -6.16
CA LYS A 17 24.06 7.75 -6.49
C LYS A 17 24.32 6.90 -5.26
N ILE A 18 24.63 7.53 -4.12
CA ILE A 18 24.69 6.83 -2.82
C ILE A 18 23.31 6.28 -2.48
N PHE A 19 22.26 7.12 -2.52
CA PHE A 19 20.89 6.69 -2.28
C PHE A 19 20.45 5.59 -3.26
N TRP A 20 20.72 5.76 -4.56
CA TRP A 20 20.45 4.73 -5.57
C TRP A 20 21.17 3.41 -5.29
N ARG A 21 22.42 3.45 -4.82
CA ARG A 21 23.18 2.26 -4.43
C ARG A 21 22.57 1.57 -3.21
N THR A 22 22.08 2.32 -2.23
CA THR A 22 21.36 1.78 -1.07
C THR A 22 20.08 1.07 -1.50
N VAL A 23 19.26 1.71 -2.34
CA VAL A 23 18.02 1.08 -2.87
C VAL A 23 18.34 -0.14 -3.72
N ARG A 24 19.40 -0.10 -4.54
CA ARG A 24 19.88 -1.25 -5.31
C ARG A 24 20.27 -2.43 -4.41
N GLY A 25 20.81 -2.17 -3.22
CA GLY A 25 21.15 -3.21 -2.22
C GLY A 25 19.91 -3.91 -1.65
N MET A 26 18.79 -3.19 -1.53
CA MET A 26 17.52 -3.71 -1.03
C MET A 26 16.72 -4.50 -2.08
N ILE A 27 17.05 -4.35 -3.36
CA ILE A 27 16.34 -4.97 -4.49
C ILE A 27 17.18 -6.14 -5.06
N PRO A 28 16.55 -7.26 -5.49
CA PRO A 28 17.24 -8.35 -6.20
C PRO A 28 17.64 -7.94 -7.63
N HIS A 29 18.56 -6.98 -7.75
CA HIS A 29 18.92 -6.27 -8.98
C HIS A 29 19.65 -7.13 -10.02
N LYS A 30 20.18 -8.30 -9.63
CA LYS A 30 20.75 -9.28 -10.57
C LYS A 30 19.68 -9.96 -11.42
N THR A 31 18.41 -9.95 -10.98
CA THR A 31 17.29 -10.51 -11.74
C THR A 31 16.73 -9.49 -12.73
N LYS A 32 16.14 -9.96 -13.83
CA LYS A 32 15.46 -9.08 -14.83
C LYS A 32 14.35 -8.22 -14.19
N ARG A 33 13.62 -8.79 -13.22
CA ARG A 33 12.58 -8.07 -12.47
C ARG A 33 13.17 -6.94 -11.64
N GLY A 34 14.25 -7.22 -10.90
CA GLY A 34 14.93 -6.21 -10.09
C GLY A 34 15.55 -5.10 -10.94
N ALA A 35 16.17 -5.47 -12.07
CA ALA A 35 16.69 -4.50 -13.04
C ALA A 35 15.58 -3.58 -13.58
N ALA A 36 14.41 -4.14 -13.92
CA ALA A 36 13.26 -3.35 -14.37
C ALA A 36 12.70 -2.43 -13.28
N ALA A 37 12.68 -2.87 -12.02
CA ALA A 37 12.28 -2.03 -10.89
C ALA A 37 13.26 -0.85 -10.69
N LEU A 38 14.56 -1.13 -10.76
CA LEU A 38 15.61 -0.12 -10.62
C LEU A 38 15.58 0.91 -11.76
N ALA A 39 15.20 0.48 -12.98
CA ALA A 39 15.04 1.39 -14.13
C ALA A 39 13.87 2.38 -13.98
N ARG A 40 12.88 2.08 -13.14
CA ARG A 40 11.77 3.00 -12.82
C ARG A 40 12.18 4.06 -11.81
N LEU A 41 13.20 3.79 -11.00
CA LEU A 41 13.70 4.72 -10.00
C LEU A 41 14.57 5.80 -10.68
N LYS A 42 14.16 7.05 -10.53
CA LYS A 42 14.95 8.23 -10.91
C LYS A 42 15.30 9.02 -9.67
N VAL A 43 16.58 9.35 -9.52
CA VAL A 43 17.12 10.07 -8.35
C VAL A 43 17.93 11.25 -8.89
N PHE A 44 17.72 12.42 -8.31
CA PHE A 44 18.34 13.67 -8.74
C PHE A 44 18.92 14.41 -7.52
N GLU A 45 19.92 15.25 -7.79
CA GLU A 45 20.38 16.26 -6.83
C GLU A 45 19.57 17.53 -7.01
N GLY A 46 19.13 18.14 -5.91
CA GLY A 46 18.19 19.26 -5.98
C GLY A 46 16.87 18.86 -6.64
N VAL A 47 16.16 19.82 -7.24
CA VAL A 47 14.94 19.56 -8.02
C VAL A 47 15.09 20.14 -9.42
N PRO A 48 15.43 19.31 -10.41
CA PRO A 48 15.57 19.77 -11.80
C PRO A 48 14.21 20.02 -12.46
N PRO A 49 14.14 20.89 -13.49
CA PRO A 49 12.98 20.97 -14.38
C PRO A 49 12.75 19.60 -15.05
N PRO A 50 11.51 19.07 -15.16
CA PRO A 50 10.20 19.68 -14.92
C PRO A 50 9.61 19.47 -13.50
N TYR A 51 10.39 18.92 -12.57
CA TYR A 51 9.90 18.54 -11.24
C TYR A 51 9.83 19.70 -10.23
N ASP A 52 10.35 20.86 -10.60
CA ASP A 52 10.29 22.09 -9.83
C ASP A 52 8.86 22.64 -9.70
N LYS A 53 8.03 22.42 -10.72
CA LYS A 53 6.63 22.89 -10.79
C LYS A 53 5.62 21.89 -10.21
N VAL A 54 6.00 20.63 -10.00
CA VAL A 54 5.09 19.60 -9.50
C VAL A 54 5.06 19.59 -7.97
N LYS A 55 3.90 19.24 -7.39
CA LYS A 55 3.79 19.06 -5.94
C LYS A 55 4.59 17.83 -5.53
N ARG A 56 5.61 18.05 -4.70
CA ARG A 56 6.44 16.97 -4.12
C ARG A 56 5.71 16.33 -2.95
N MET A 57 5.85 15.01 -2.85
CA MET A 57 5.27 14.22 -1.76
C MET A 57 6.33 13.93 -0.70
N VAL A 58 5.88 13.70 0.53
CA VAL A 58 6.72 13.36 1.67
C VAL A 58 6.30 11.99 2.18
N ILE A 59 7.27 11.16 2.58
CA ILE A 59 7.04 9.86 3.21
C ILE A 59 7.19 10.07 4.72
N PRO A 60 6.09 10.11 5.51
CA PRO A 60 6.17 10.42 6.94
C PRO A 60 7.04 9.41 7.71
N ASP A 61 6.97 8.15 7.30
CA ASP A 61 7.71 7.06 7.95
C ASP A 61 9.23 7.22 7.88
N ALA A 62 9.75 7.96 6.89
CA ALA A 62 11.17 8.21 6.72
C ALA A 62 11.61 9.61 7.23
N LEU A 63 10.71 10.38 7.85
CA LEU A 63 11.05 11.72 8.32
C LEU A 63 11.90 11.66 9.59
N LYS A 64 13.06 12.32 9.53
CA LYS A 64 13.97 12.46 10.68
C LYS A 64 13.28 13.03 11.92
N VAL A 65 12.40 14.02 11.77
CA VAL A 65 11.68 14.66 12.89
C VAL A 65 10.79 13.67 13.65
N LEU A 66 10.24 12.66 12.95
CA LEU A 66 9.37 11.66 13.55
C LEU A 66 10.13 10.43 14.04
N ARG A 67 11.27 10.11 13.41
CA ARG A 67 12.02 8.87 13.67
C ARG A 67 13.20 9.04 14.63
N LEU A 68 13.73 10.25 14.77
CA LEU A 68 14.88 10.54 15.62
C LEU A 68 14.47 11.46 16.76
N GLN A 69 14.77 11.06 17.99
CA GLN A 69 14.53 11.89 19.18
C GLN A 69 15.36 13.18 19.12
N ALA A 70 14.83 14.24 19.74
CA ALA A 70 15.54 15.50 19.87
C ALA A 70 16.85 15.30 20.66
N GLY A 71 17.93 15.97 20.26
CA GLY A 71 19.26 15.86 20.88
C GLY A 71 20.21 14.87 20.20
N HIS A 72 19.72 13.94 19.39
CA HIS A 72 20.60 13.01 18.67
C HIS A 72 21.25 13.66 17.44
N LYS A 73 22.56 13.47 17.30
CA LYS A 73 23.35 13.94 16.16
C LYS A 73 22.96 13.20 14.90
N TYR A 74 22.93 13.91 13.78
CA TYR A 74 22.66 13.35 12.45
C TYR A 74 23.62 13.96 11.43
N CYS A 75 23.83 13.25 10.32
CA CYS A 75 24.69 13.72 9.24
C CYS A 75 23.84 14.06 8.00
N LEU A 76 24.19 15.16 7.33
CA LEU A 76 23.60 15.53 6.06
C LEU A 76 24.38 14.86 4.94
N LEU A 77 23.68 14.04 4.13
CA LEU A 77 24.29 13.31 3.03
C LEU A 77 25.02 14.24 2.05
N GLY A 78 24.49 15.43 1.77
CA GLY A 78 25.14 16.41 0.90
C GLY A 78 26.50 16.89 1.44
N ARG A 79 26.62 17.12 2.75
CA ARG A 79 27.88 17.54 3.38
C ARG A 79 28.90 16.41 3.34
N LEU A 80 28.48 15.20 3.74
CA LEU A 80 29.32 14.01 3.67
C LEU A 80 29.85 13.78 2.25
N SER A 81 28.97 13.90 1.25
CA SER A 81 29.33 13.75 -0.16
C SER A 81 30.39 14.76 -0.60
N SER A 82 30.29 16.02 -0.17
CA SER A 82 31.29 17.05 -0.47
C SER A 82 32.67 16.67 0.08
N GLU A 83 32.71 16.27 1.36
CA GLU A 83 33.95 15.87 2.05
C GLU A 83 34.63 14.64 1.41
N VAL A 84 33.86 13.71 0.82
CA VAL A 84 34.41 12.53 0.13
C VAL A 84 34.78 12.77 -1.34
N GLY A 85 34.70 14.02 -1.82
CA GLY A 85 35.12 14.41 -3.18
C GLY A 85 33.96 14.54 -4.18
N TRP A 86 32.79 15.01 -3.76
CA TRP A 86 31.73 15.42 -4.68
C TRP A 86 31.77 16.93 -4.96
N ASN A 87 32.21 17.30 -6.16
CA ASN A 87 32.55 18.68 -6.52
C ASN A 87 31.36 19.60 -6.83
N HIS A 88 30.14 19.07 -6.96
CA HIS A 88 28.97 19.85 -7.39
C HIS A 88 28.11 20.39 -6.24
N TYR A 89 28.61 20.30 -5.00
CA TYR A 89 27.87 20.70 -3.81
C TYR A 89 27.44 22.18 -3.87
N ASP A 90 28.40 23.08 -4.15
CA ASP A 90 28.16 24.53 -4.17
C ASP A 90 27.28 24.95 -5.36
N THR A 91 27.54 24.39 -6.54
CA THR A 91 26.72 24.66 -7.73
C THR A 91 25.26 24.28 -7.50
N ILE A 92 24.98 23.11 -6.91
CA ILE A 92 23.61 22.68 -6.61
C ILE A 92 22.98 23.59 -5.55
N LYS A 93 23.75 24.00 -4.54
CA LYS A 93 23.28 24.93 -3.50
C LYS A 93 22.82 26.27 -4.10
N GLU A 94 23.58 26.84 -5.03
CA GLU A 94 23.22 28.07 -5.74
C GLU A 94 21.96 27.91 -6.60
N LEU A 95 21.87 26.81 -7.35
CA LEU A 95 20.70 26.51 -8.19
C LEU A 95 19.43 26.32 -7.35
N GLU A 96 19.54 25.70 -6.18
CA GLU A 96 18.43 25.51 -5.25
C GLU A 96 17.95 26.82 -4.62
N VAL A 97 18.86 27.79 -4.38
CA VAL A 97 18.51 29.16 -3.95
C VAL A 97 17.70 29.85 -5.05
N LYS A 98 18.21 29.89 -6.29
CA LYS A 98 17.51 30.47 -7.44
C LYS A 98 16.12 29.84 -7.66
N ARG A 99 15.99 28.52 -7.45
CA ARG A 99 14.69 27.83 -7.54
C ARG A 99 13.74 28.25 -6.41
N LYS A 100 14.24 28.41 -5.18
CA LYS A 100 13.42 28.84 -4.02
C LYS A 100 12.89 30.26 -4.21
N GLU A 101 13.69 31.18 -4.72
CA GLU A 101 13.26 32.56 -5.04
C GLU A 101 12.11 32.56 -6.04
N LYS A 102 12.25 31.80 -7.15
CA LYS A 102 11.16 31.63 -8.13
C LYS A 102 9.91 31.01 -7.51
N SER A 103 10.08 30.00 -6.65
CA SER A 103 8.96 29.35 -5.95
C SER A 103 8.27 30.28 -4.96
N GLN A 104 9.01 31.21 -4.33
CA GLN A 104 8.46 32.19 -3.40
C GLN A 104 7.57 33.20 -4.14
N ALA A 105 8.03 33.73 -5.28
CA ALA A 105 7.21 34.61 -6.11
C ALA A 105 5.90 33.94 -6.57
N VAL A 106 5.96 32.65 -6.96
CA VAL A 106 4.75 31.88 -7.31
C VAL A 106 3.83 31.69 -6.10
N TYR A 107 4.39 31.41 -4.92
CA TYR A 107 3.62 31.23 -3.69
C TYR A 107 2.89 32.51 -3.27
N GLU A 108 3.55 33.67 -3.35
CA GLU A 108 2.95 34.97 -3.01
C GLU A 108 1.77 35.30 -3.92
N ARG A 109 1.93 35.10 -5.24
CA ARG A 109 0.83 35.23 -6.21
C ARG A 109 -0.31 34.27 -5.88
N LYS A 110 0.00 32.99 -5.60
CA LYS A 110 -1.01 31.99 -5.23
C LYS A 110 -1.75 32.38 -3.95
N ARG A 111 -1.04 32.92 -2.95
CA ARG A 111 -1.62 33.40 -1.70
C ARG A 111 -2.59 34.57 -1.93
N GLN A 112 -2.23 35.52 -2.78
CA GLN A 112 -3.11 36.63 -3.17
C GLN A 112 -4.34 36.12 -3.93
N LEU A 113 -4.16 35.20 -4.88
CA LEU A 113 -5.27 34.58 -5.62
C LEU A 113 -6.23 33.83 -4.69
N ILE A 114 -5.73 33.09 -3.70
CA ILE A 114 -6.57 32.41 -2.71
C ILE A 114 -7.38 33.44 -1.90
N LYS A 115 -6.78 34.55 -1.48
CA LYS A 115 -7.50 35.63 -0.77
C LYS A 115 -8.59 36.28 -1.63
N LEU A 116 -8.34 36.47 -2.93
CA LEU A 116 -9.35 37.01 -3.85
C LEU A 116 -10.47 36.00 -4.07
N ARG A 117 -10.12 34.71 -4.21
CA ARG A 117 -11.08 33.62 -4.36
C ARG A 117 -12.01 33.51 -3.15
N THR A 118 -11.48 33.56 -1.93
CA THR A 118 -12.33 33.50 -0.73
C THR A 118 -13.25 34.71 -0.59
N LYS A 119 -12.81 35.90 -1.02
CA LYS A 119 -13.70 37.07 -1.10
C LYS A 119 -14.80 36.89 -2.14
N ALA A 120 -14.45 36.39 -3.32
CA ALA A 120 -15.42 36.11 -4.38
C ALA A 120 -16.43 35.02 -3.98
N GLU A 121 -15.99 33.98 -3.27
CA GLU A 121 -16.84 32.93 -2.72
C GLU A 121 -17.87 33.51 -1.75
N LYS A 122 -17.47 34.40 -0.82
CA LYS A 122 -18.41 35.09 0.09
C LYS A 122 -19.45 35.94 -0.63
N VAL A 123 -19.01 36.73 -1.62
CA VAL A 123 -19.93 37.56 -2.43
C VAL A 123 -20.89 36.69 -3.26
N ALA A 124 -20.43 35.53 -3.73
CA ALA A 124 -21.29 34.58 -4.44
C ALA A 124 -22.29 33.90 -3.50
N GLU A 125 -21.89 33.57 -2.27
CA GLU A 125 -22.74 32.99 -1.23
C GLU A 125 -23.90 33.92 -0.85
N GLU A 126 -23.62 35.22 -0.67
CA GLU A 126 -24.66 36.24 -0.43
C GLU A 126 -25.71 36.31 -1.56
N LYS A 127 -25.29 36.07 -2.81
CA LYS A 127 -26.18 36.14 -3.99
C LYS A 127 -26.91 34.83 -4.29
N LEU A 128 -26.31 33.69 -4.01
CA LEU A 128 -26.78 32.37 -4.41
C LEU A 128 -27.29 31.52 -3.23
N GLY A 129 -27.34 32.07 -2.01
CA GLY A 129 -27.61 31.33 -0.76
C GLY A 129 -28.70 30.25 -0.85
N SER A 130 -29.91 30.62 -1.31
CA SER A 130 -31.02 29.66 -1.46
C SER A 130 -30.79 28.55 -2.51
N GLN A 131 -29.95 28.81 -3.51
CA GLN A 131 -29.57 27.83 -4.54
C GLN A 131 -28.41 26.93 -4.07
N LEU A 132 -27.54 27.44 -3.17
CA LEU A 132 -26.47 26.65 -2.57
C LEU A 132 -27.02 25.59 -1.60
N ASP A 133 -28.12 25.88 -0.91
CA ASP A 133 -28.83 24.90 -0.06
C ASP A 133 -29.38 23.71 -0.85
N VAL A 134 -29.78 23.92 -2.11
CA VAL A 134 -30.20 22.84 -3.03
C VAL A 134 -29.00 22.00 -3.48
N LEU A 135 -27.81 22.58 -3.58
CA LEU A 135 -26.56 21.90 -3.95
C LEU A 135 -25.85 21.25 -2.75
N ALA A 136 -26.14 21.68 -1.52
CA ALA A 136 -25.53 21.13 -0.30
C ALA A 136 -25.78 19.62 -0.12
N PRO A 137 -26.97 19.05 -0.38
CA PRO A 137 -27.20 17.59 -0.38
C PRO A 137 -26.41 16.84 -1.46
N ILE A 138 -26.18 17.47 -2.61
CA ILE A 138 -25.41 16.89 -3.72
C ILE A 138 -23.91 16.91 -3.37
N ASN A 139 -23.42 17.97 -2.71
CA ASN A 139 -22.06 18.02 -2.15
C ASN A 139 -21.89 17.12 -0.90
N GLN A 140 -22.97 16.83 -0.16
CA GLN A 140 -22.98 15.84 0.91
C GLN A 140 -22.73 14.43 0.40
N SER A 141 -23.06 14.10 -0.87
CA SER A 141 -22.65 12.86 -1.53
C SER A 141 -21.11 12.72 -1.63
N VAL A 142 -20.36 13.83 -1.53
CA VAL A 142 -18.89 13.85 -1.55
C VAL A 142 -18.30 14.06 -0.15
N MET A 143 -19.06 14.64 0.79
CA MET A 143 -18.76 14.68 2.24
C MET A 143 -19.20 13.43 3.00
N VAL A 144 -19.81 12.45 2.33
CA VAL A 144 -20.12 11.13 2.91
C VAL A 144 -18.93 10.55 3.66
N PRO A 145 -17.65 10.61 3.22
CA PRO A 145 -16.55 9.99 3.96
C PRO A 145 -16.33 10.58 5.34
N ILE A 146 -16.53 11.89 5.54
CA ILE A 146 -16.26 12.58 6.81
C ILE A 146 -17.43 12.40 7.78
N LEU A 147 -18.66 12.45 7.29
CA LEU A 147 -19.83 12.09 8.10
C LEU A 147 -19.86 10.58 8.39
N PHE A 148 -19.44 9.72 7.44
CA PHE A 148 -19.19 8.29 7.68
C PHE A 148 -18.08 8.09 8.71
N PHE A 149 -17.04 8.91 8.68
CA PHE A 149 -15.91 8.85 9.60
C PHE A 149 -16.36 9.19 11.02
N LEU A 150 -17.12 10.28 11.20
CA LEU A 150 -17.67 10.63 12.52
C LEU A 150 -18.71 9.60 13.00
N LEU A 151 -19.64 9.16 12.15
CA LEU A 151 -20.58 8.10 12.52
C LEU A 151 -19.89 6.77 12.80
N SER A 152 -18.84 6.38 12.07
CA SER A 152 -18.15 5.09 12.24
C SER A 152 -17.22 5.06 13.45
N VAL A 153 -16.55 6.18 13.76
CA VAL A 153 -15.76 6.33 15.00
C VAL A 153 -16.70 6.34 16.20
N LEU A 154 -17.83 7.04 16.10
CA LEU A 154 -18.84 7.11 17.14
C LEU A 154 -19.54 5.77 17.37
N PHE A 155 -19.88 5.07 16.30
CA PHE A 155 -20.48 3.73 16.34
C PHE A 155 -19.50 2.67 16.87
N SER A 156 -18.22 2.76 16.48
CA SER A 156 -17.17 1.90 17.02
C SER A 156 -16.94 2.15 18.51
N LYS A 157 -17.01 3.41 18.96
CA LYS A 157 -16.82 3.76 20.38
C LYS A 157 -18.01 3.36 21.24
N LEU A 158 -19.24 3.74 20.85
CA LEU A 158 -20.48 3.34 21.55
C LEU A 158 -20.71 1.83 21.49
N GLY A 159 -20.36 1.19 20.38
CA GLY A 159 -20.39 -0.26 20.23
C GLY A 159 -19.39 -0.95 21.13
N LYS A 160 -18.14 -0.44 21.24
CA LYS A 160 -17.13 -0.93 22.19
C LYS A 160 -17.62 -0.79 23.63
N ASP A 161 -18.08 0.38 24.03
CA ASP A 161 -18.51 0.67 25.41
C ASP A 161 -19.64 -0.28 25.87
N LYS A 162 -20.62 -0.54 24.99
CA LYS A 162 -21.71 -1.50 25.27
C LYS A 162 -21.29 -2.96 25.15
N TRP A 163 -20.34 -3.27 24.28
CA TRP A 163 -19.78 -4.61 24.14
C TRP A 163 -18.91 -5.01 25.34
N TYR A 164 -18.19 -4.05 25.93
CA TYR A 164 -17.51 -4.21 27.22
C TYR A 164 -18.50 -4.39 28.37
N ALA A 165 -19.61 -3.62 28.38
CA ALA A 165 -20.68 -3.79 29.37
C ALA A 165 -21.43 -5.14 29.23
N ALA A 166 -21.53 -5.69 28.02
CA ALA A 166 -22.17 -6.97 27.72
C ALA A 166 -21.22 -8.19 27.83
N GLY A 167 -20.04 -8.03 28.45
CA GLY A 167 -19.12 -9.15 28.71
C GLY A 167 -18.53 -9.79 27.45
N ARG A 168 -18.35 -9.03 26.35
CA ARG A 168 -17.83 -9.50 25.06
C ARG A 168 -18.74 -10.48 24.29
N GLY A 169 -20.01 -10.61 24.67
CA GLY A 169 -21.01 -11.40 23.96
C GLY A 169 -21.64 -10.71 22.74
N PRO A 170 -22.46 -11.42 21.95
CA PRO A 170 -23.22 -10.82 20.85
C PRO A 170 -24.21 -9.78 21.37
N LEU A 171 -24.26 -8.60 20.74
CA LEU A 171 -25.18 -7.53 21.14
C LEU A 171 -26.64 -7.94 20.87
N LYS A 172 -27.46 -7.94 21.92
CA LYS A 172 -28.92 -8.11 21.88
C LYS A 172 -29.61 -6.96 21.11
N SER A 173 -30.87 -7.19 20.70
CA SER A 173 -31.69 -6.20 19.97
C SER A 173 -31.79 -4.85 20.67
N SER A 174 -31.99 -4.84 21.99
CA SER A 174 -32.06 -3.64 22.83
C SER A 174 -30.81 -2.75 22.72
N HIS A 175 -29.62 -3.34 22.68
CA HIS A 175 -28.38 -2.57 22.53
C HIS A 175 -28.29 -1.88 21.17
N TRP A 176 -28.85 -2.47 20.12
CA TRP A 176 -28.86 -1.88 18.77
C TRP A 176 -29.85 -0.72 18.66
N GLU A 177 -30.96 -0.76 19.39
CA GLU A 177 -31.92 0.34 19.48
C GLU A 177 -31.30 1.55 20.16
N GLU A 178 -30.62 1.35 21.29
CA GLU A 178 -29.94 2.46 21.97
C GLU A 178 -28.75 3.01 21.16
N ILE A 179 -28.02 2.17 20.41
CA ILE A 179 -26.99 2.63 19.48
C ILE A 179 -27.61 3.48 18.37
N ALA A 180 -28.76 3.06 17.85
CA ALA A 180 -29.48 3.81 16.82
C ALA A 180 -29.95 5.17 17.33
N VAL A 181 -30.53 5.25 18.53
CA VAL A 181 -30.92 6.52 19.16
C VAL A 181 -29.72 7.46 19.34
N ALA A 182 -28.59 6.95 19.84
CA ALA A 182 -27.38 7.75 20.04
C ALA A 182 -26.75 8.24 18.72
N VAL A 183 -26.89 7.45 17.65
CA VAL A 183 -26.44 7.82 16.30
C VAL A 183 -27.37 8.86 15.68
N SER A 184 -28.69 8.67 15.78
CA SER A 184 -29.72 9.60 15.29
C SER A 184 -29.61 10.97 15.97
N ALA A 185 -29.43 10.99 17.30
CA ALA A 185 -29.29 12.22 18.09
C ALA A 185 -28.06 13.07 17.72
N ARG A 186 -27.08 12.48 17.02
CA ARG A 186 -25.84 13.16 16.62
C ARG A 186 -25.73 13.34 15.11
N SER A 187 -26.64 12.75 14.33
CA SER A 187 -26.78 13.02 12.90
C SER A 187 -27.83 14.10 12.71
N SER A 188 -27.44 15.22 12.13
CA SER A 188 -28.24 16.44 12.13
C SER A 188 -29.51 16.41 11.27
N ASP A 189 -29.95 15.28 10.70
CA ASP A 189 -31.17 15.25 9.86
C ASP A 189 -31.73 13.86 9.46
N VAL A 190 -31.19 12.74 9.97
CA VAL A 190 -31.66 11.40 9.53
C VAL A 190 -31.76 10.43 10.68
N ASP A 191 -32.99 10.06 11.04
CA ASP A 191 -33.23 8.97 11.98
C ASP A 191 -32.70 7.65 11.44
N ARG A 192 -31.79 7.04 12.19
CA ARG A 192 -31.24 5.72 11.92
C ARG A 192 -31.98 4.68 12.74
N SER A 193 -32.36 3.58 12.08
CA SER A 193 -32.93 2.44 12.78
C SER A 193 -31.85 1.47 13.26
N ALA A 194 -32.17 0.69 14.31
CA ALA A 194 -31.32 -0.38 14.86
C ALA A 194 -30.83 -1.35 13.77
N THR A 195 -31.73 -1.68 12.84
CA THR A 195 -31.47 -2.58 11.72
C THR A 195 -30.48 -1.97 10.71
N GLN A 196 -30.60 -0.68 10.39
CA GLN A 196 -29.66 0.01 9.51
C GLN A 196 -28.24 0.07 10.12
N CYS A 197 -28.17 0.33 11.42
CA CYS A 197 -26.96 0.31 12.22
C CYS A 197 -26.27 -1.06 12.20
N ARG A 198 -27.01 -2.13 12.47
CA ARG A 198 -26.54 -3.53 12.41
C ARG A 198 -26.02 -3.90 11.03
N HIS A 199 -26.79 -3.60 9.98
CA HIS A 199 -26.38 -3.89 8.60
C HIS A 199 -25.11 -3.15 8.20
N LYS A 200 -24.88 -1.94 8.72
CA LYS A 200 -23.66 -1.19 8.43
C LYS A 200 -22.43 -1.81 9.07
N MET A 201 -22.54 -2.23 10.33
CA MET A 201 -21.47 -2.94 11.04
C MET A 201 -21.11 -4.25 10.33
N GLU A 202 -22.11 -5.03 9.91
CA GLU A 202 -21.88 -6.26 9.15
C GLU A 202 -21.22 -6.00 7.78
N LYS A 203 -21.60 -4.93 7.08
CA LYS A 203 -20.92 -4.51 5.85
C LYS A 203 -19.45 -4.14 6.10
N LEU A 204 -19.13 -3.48 7.21
CA LEU A 204 -17.75 -3.15 7.59
C LEU A 204 -16.94 -4.40 7.94
N ARG A 205 -17.49 -5.32 8.74
CA ARG A 205 -16.87 -6.62 9.04
C ARG A 205 -16.64 -7.47 7.79
N LYS A 206 -17.56 -7.43 6.83
CA LYS A 206 -17.40 -8.14 5.54
C LYS A 206 -16.26 -7.54 4.71
N ARG A 207 -16.14 -6.22 4.65
CA ARG A 207 -15.01 -5.53 3.97
C ARG A 207 -13.69 -5.81 4.65
N PHE A 208 -13.64 -5.80 5.98
CA PHE A 208 -12.44 -6.14 6.74
C PHE A 208 -11.97 -7.57 6.49
N ARG A 209 -12.88 -8.56 6.52
CA ARG A 209 -12.56 -9.96 6.19
C ARG A 209 -12.02 -10.12 4.76
N ALA A 210 -12.60 -9.41 3.80
CA ALA A 210 -12.11 -9.41 2.41
C ALA A 210 -10.74 -8.72 2.26
N GLU A 211 -10.52 -7.60 2.94
CA GLU A 211 -9.26 -6.87 2.96
C GLU A 211 -8.14 -7.72 3.60
N ARG A 212 -8.42 -8.42 4.71
CA ARG A 212 -7.51 -9.39 5.37
C ARG A 212 -7.11 -10.55 4.46
N GLN A 213 -8.00 -11.00 3.58
CA GLN A 213 -7.70 -12.08 2.63
C GLN A 213 -6.91 -11.59 1.41
N SER A 214 -7.04 -10.31 1.06
CA SER A 214 -6.44 -9.72 -0.14
C SER A 214 -5.05 -9.12 0.11
N MET A 215 -4.69 -8.74 1.35
CA MET A 215 -3.44 -8.05 1.68
C MET A 215 -2.79 -8.60 2.95
N GLY A 216 -1.45 -8.68 2.95
CA GLY A 216 -0.66 -8.85 4.18
C GLY A 216 -0.74 -7.61 5.10
N PRO A 217 0.07 -7.53 6.16
CA PRO A 217 -0.15 -6.72 7.37
C PRO A 217 -0.12 -5.17 7.22
N ILE A 218 -0.16 -4.63 6.00
CA ILE A 218 -0.19 -3.18 5.75
C ILE A 218 -1.27 -2.91 4.69
N SER A 219 -2.52 -2.78 5.13
CA SER A 219 -3.60 -2.37 4.23
C SER A 219 -3.69 -0.85 4.14
N ILE A 220 -4.13 -0.36 2.97
CA ILE A 220 -4.34 1.07 2.69
C ILE A 220 -5.71 1.53 3.22
N TRP A 221 -6.56 0.58 3.62
CA TRP A 221 -7.85 0.88 4.18
C TRP A 221 -7.70 1.52 5.56
N LEU A 222 -8.00 2.82 5.65
CA LEU A 222 -7.84 3.65 6.85
C LEU A 222 -8.53 3.11 8.11
N PHE A 223 -9.49 2.19 7.95
CA PHE A 223 -10.26 1.59 9.04
C PHE A 223 -9.78 0.20 9.44
N TYR A 224 -8.75 -0.34 8.76
CA TYR A 224 -8.26 -1.69 9.00
C TYR A 224 -7.73 -1.89 10.42
N SER A 225 -6.90 -0.97 10.93
CA SER A 225 -6.34 -1.06 12.29
C SER A 225 -7.44 -1.00 13.36
N GLN A 226 -8.47 -0.17 13.18
CA GLN A 226 -9.61 -0.11 14.10
C GLN A 226 -10.47 -1.38 14.06
N MET A 227 -10.64 -1.96 12.86
CA MET A 227 -11.36 -3.23 12.69
C MET A 227 -10.54 -4.43 13.18
N GLU A 228 -9.21 -4.37 13.08
CA GLU A 228 -8.27 -5.37 13.58
C GLU A 228 -8.24 -5.40 15.12
N GLU A 229 -8.26 -4.25 15.78
CA GLU A 229 -8.44 -4.17 17.24
C GLU A 229 -9.77 -4.79 17.70
N LEU A 230 -10.84 -4.61 16.94
CA LEU A 230 -12.16 -5.18 17.23
C LEU A 230 -12.23 -6.71 17.00
N ASP A 231 -11.42 -7.24 16.08
CA ASP A 231 -11.40 -8.67 15.70
C ASP A 231 -10.36 -9.47 16.50
N ASN A 232 -9.24 -8.85 16.89
CA ASN A 232 -8.17 -9.48 17.68
C ASN A 232 -8.55 -9.71 19.15
N SER A 233 -9.60 -9.04 19.65
CA SER A 233 -10.15 -9.30 20.98
C SER A 233 -11.01 -10.58 21.06
N ASN A 234 -11.15 -11.34 19.97
CA ASN A 234 -11.87 -12.62 19.92
C ASN A 234 -11.00 -13.86 20.20
N ASN A 235 -9.71 -13.71 20.52
CA ASN A 235 -8.88 -14.83 20.97
C ASN A 235 -8.15 -14.44 22.26
N PRO A 236 -8.26 -15.22 23.35
CA PRO A 236 -7.42 -14.97 24.53
C PRO A 236 -5.95 -15.17 24.13
N ALA A 237 -5.12 -14.15 24.32
CA ALA A 237 -3.68 -14.33 24.29
C ALA A 237 -3.28 -15.28 25.44
N PRO A 238 -2.38 -16.24 25.24
CA PRO A 238 -1.80 -16.99 26.34
C PRO A 238 -1.07 -16.00 27.26
N PRO A 239 -1.19 -16.13 28.60
CA PRO A 239 -0.55 -15.20 29.51
C PRO A 239 0.98 -15.28 29.37
N LEU A 240 1.61 -14.13 29.11
CA LEU A 240 3.05 -13.95 29.17
C LEU A 240 3.50 -13.91 30.64
N THR A 241 3.62 -15.07 31.26
CA THR A 241 4.30 -15.23 32.56
C THR A 241 5.20 -16.45 32.54
N ARG A 242 6.46 -16.22 32.16
CA ARG A 242 7.68 -16.61 32.91
C ARG A 242 8.86 -16.62 31.94
N LEU A 243 9.84 -15.76 32.20
CA LEU A 243 11.21 -15.99 31.80
C LEU A 243 11.67 -17.35 32.36
N PRO A 244 12.31 -18.23 31.57
CA PRO A 244 13.16 -19.25 32.15
C PRO A 244 14.59 -18.71 32.33
N PRO A 245 15.29 -19.13 33.40
CA PRO A 245 16.67 -18.75 33.66
C PRO A 245 17.65 -19.55 32.78
N SER A 246 18.89 -19.07 32.79
CA SER A 246 20.07 -19.64 32.14
C SER A 246 20.49 -21.01 32.69
N SER A 247 21.14 -21.79 31.81
CA SER A 247 22.12 -22.87 32.05
C SER A 247 21.65 -24.34 32.07
N SER A 248 22.43 -25.13 31.33
CA SER A 248 22.87 -26.52 31.55
C SER A 248 21.90 -27.70 31.45
N HIS A 249 22.13 -28.51 30.40
CA HIS A 249 22.56 -29.91 30.46
C HIS A 249 21.57 -31.06 30.85
N TYR A 250 21.60 -32.09 29.98
CA TYR A 250 21.27 -33.53 30.14
C TYR A 250 19.82 -34.03 29.92
N GLU A 251 19.67 -34.77 28.81
CA GLU A 251 19.14 -36.14 28.58
C GLU A 251 17.89 -36.73 29.28
N GLU A 252 17.21 -37.57 28.48
CA GLU A 252 16.42 -38.80 28.75
C GLU A 252 14.94 -38.79 29.24
N ASP A 253 14.10 -39.39 28.38
CA ASP A 253 13.13 -40.50 28.53
C ASP A 253 11.82 -40.47 29.38
N ASP A 254 10.75 -40.88 28.65
CA ASP A 254 9.69 -41.85 28.93
C ASP A 254 8.39 -41.61 29.77
N LYS A 255 7.28 -41.98 29.08
CA LYS A 255 6.00 -42.63 29.50
C LYS A 255 4.83 -41.79 30.05
N GLU A 256 3.74 -41.69 29.26
CA GLU A 256 2.46 -42.47 29.32
C GLU A 256 1.54 -41.97 30.46
N ASP A 257 0.35 -41.40 30.16
CA ASP A 257 -0.83 -42.24 30.05
C ASP A 257 -1.91 -41.79 29.05
N GLU A 258 -2.47 -42.87 28.52
CA GLU A 258 -3.46 -43.11 27.50
C GLU A 258 -4.90 -42.86 28.01
N ARG A 259 -5.78 -42.32 27.14
CA ARG A 259 -7.15 -42.80 26.83
C ARG A 259 -8.22 -41.70 26.74
N GLN A 260 -8.33 -41.12 25.55
CA GLN A 260 -9.63 -41.08 24.88
C GLN A 260 -9.47 -41.26 23.36
N SER A 261 -9.09 -42.49 22.99
CA SER A 261 -9.76 -43.31 21.96
C SER A 261 -11.19 -42.82 21.70
N LYS A 262 -11.70 -42.57 20.49
CA LYS A 262 -11.49 -43.15 19.16
C LYS A 262 -12.11 -42.16 18.18
N SER A 263 -11.41 -41.72 17.12
CA SER A 263 -12.05 -41.26 15.86
C SER A 263 -11.07 -40.80 14.77
N ARG A 264 -9.76 -40.63 15.00
CA ARG A 264 -8.88 -39.98 14.00
C ARG A 264 -7.47 -40.54 13.86
N SER A 265 -7.22 -41.84 14.12
CA SER A 265 -5.88 -42.41 13.91
C SER A 265 -5.70 -42.94 12.48
N ILE A 266 -4.57 -42.57 11.89
CA ILE A 266 -4.20 -42.79 10.48
C ILE A 266 -3.88 -44.26 10.16
N ASN A 267 -3.67 -45.10 11.19
CA ASN A 267 -3.39 -46.53 11.00
C ASN A 267 -4.58 -47.33 10.45
N TYR A 268 -5.80 -46.79 10.47
CA TYR A 268 -6.96 -47.39 9.79
C TYR A 268 -6.95 -47.14 8.27
N ILE A 269 -6.20 -46.13 7.80
CA ILE A 269 -6.06 -45.79 6.37
C ILE A 269 -4.98 -46.65 5.69
N VAL A 270 -3.99 -47.14 6.46
CA VAL A 270 -2.77 -47.78 5.91
C VAL A 270 -2.93 -49.30 5.66
N ARG A 271 -4.04 -49.95 6.08
CA ARG A 271 -4.27 -51.40 5.87
C ARG A 271 -5.37 -51.72 4.86
N ARG A 272 -5.28 -51.18 3.64
CA ARG A 272 -5.91 -51.81 2.48
C ARG A 272 -4.85 -52.44 1.56
N PRO A 273 -4.94 -53.74 1.23
CA PRO A 273 -4.02 -54.40 0.30
C PRO A 273 -4.34 -53.99 -1.14
N GLY A 274 -3.29 -53.83 -1.96
CA GLY A 274 -3.32 -53.01 -3.17
C GLY A 274 -3.59 -53.70 -4.49
N THR A 275 -3.82 -52.84 -5.49
CA THR A 275 -3.54 -53.05 -6.92
C THR A 275 -2.95 -51.73 -7.45
N GLY A 276 -1.86 -51.85 -8.20
CA GLY A 276 -0.83 -50.82 -8.31
C GLY A 276 -1.10 -49.61 -9.21
N VAL A 277 -0.15 -48.68 -9.10
CA VAL A 277 0.40 -47.69 -10.05
C VAL A 277 0.72 -46.40 -9.28
N ALA A 278 1.88 -46.41 -8.63
CA ALA A 278 2.57 -45.23 -8.13
C ALA A 278 3.19 -44.47 -9.32
N GLY A 279 2.93 -43.16 -9.43
CA GLY A 279 3.66 -42.28 -10.37
C GLY A 279 2.92 -41.10 -11.02
N GLY A 280 1.61 -40.92 -10.80
CA GLY A 280 0.82 -39.98 -11.63
C GLY A 280 0.81 -38.50 -11.23
N TRP A 281 0.94 -38.16 -9.95
CA TRP A 281 0.48 -36.84 -9.47
C TRP A 281 1.51 -35.70 -9.57
N LEU A 282 2.82 -36.00 -9.47
CA LEU A 282 3.86 -35.00 -9.77
C LEU A 282 4.03 -34.76 -11.28
N GLN A 283 3.69 -35.74 -12.12
CA GLN A 283 3.81 -35.65 -13.58
C GLN A 283 2.66 -34.84 -14.22
N TRP A 284 1.43 -34.97 -13.72
CA TRP A 284 0.27 -34.22 -14.22
C TRP A 284 0.43 -32.70 -14.04
N GLY A 285 0.91 -32.24 -12.88
CA GLY A 285 1.15 -30.82 -12.61
C GLY A 285 2.25 -30.18 -13.46
N GLN A 286 3.31 -30.92 -13.79
CA GLN A 286 4.36 -30.46 -14.72
C GLN A 286 3.91 -30.52 -16.18
N LYS A 287 3.07 -31.49 -16.56
CA LYS A 287 2.54 -31.65 -17.93
C LYS A 287 1.53 -30.56 -18.27
N GLU A 288 0.65 -30.17 -17.35
CA GLU A 288 -0.28 -29.06 -17.56
C GLU A 288 0.45 -27.71 -17.64
N ARG A 289 1.41 -27.45 -16.73
CA ARG A 289 2.22 -26.22 -16.76
C ARG A 289 3.09 -26.08 -18.01
N SER A 290 3.53 -27.19 -18.59
CA SER A 290 4.30 -27.21 -19.85
C SER A 290 3.42 -27.03 -21.10
N LYS A 291 2.19 -27.56 -21.10
CA LYS A 291 1.19 -27.28 -22.15
C LYS A 291 0.78 -25.81 -22.18
N THR A 292 0.52 -25.19 -21.03
CA THR A 292 0.15 -23.76 -20.94
C THR A 292 1.27 -22.86 -21.46
N LYS A 293 2.53 -23.13 -21.06
CA LYS A 293 3.72 -22.39 -21.57
C LYS A 293 3.90 -22.51 -23.09
N ARG A 294 3.62 -23.67 -23.69
CA ARG A 294 3.68 -23.88 -25.15
C ARG A 294 2.58 -23.09 -25.87
N LYS A 295 1.36 -23.11 -25.35
CA LYS A 295 0.20 -22.39 -25.90
C LYS A 295 0.42 -20.86 -25.90
N ASP A 296 0.92 -20.31 -24.78
CA ASP A 296 1.23 -18.88 -24.65
C ASP A 296 2.38 -18.44 -25.60
N GLY A 297 3.37 -19.31 -25.80
CA GLY A 297 4.48 -19.06 -26.71
C GLY A 297 4.06 -19.03 -28.18
N GLU A 298 3.15 -19.93 -28.56
CA GLU A 298 2.60 -20.01 -29.92
C GLU A 298 1.68 -18.82 -30.23
N GLU A 299 0.85 -18.41 -29.28
CA GLU A 299 0.00 -17.22 -29.42
C GLU A 299 0.82 -15.94 -29.55
N ARG A 300 1.90 -15.80 -28.76
CA ARG A 300 2.83 -14.67 -28.86
C ARG A 300 3.59 -14.64 -30.20
N ARG A 301 3.95 -15.80 -30.76
CA ARG A 301 4.54 -15.92 -32.11
C ARG A 301 3.52 -15.57 -33.20
N ARG A 302 2.25 -15.99 -33.09
CA ARG A 302 1.17 -15.60 -34.01
C ARG A 302 0.95 -14.08 -34.00
N ARG A 303 0.90 -13.45 -32.83
CA ARG A 303 0.75 -11.98 -32.70
C ARG A 303 1.93 -11.23 -33.34
N ARG A 304 3.17 -11.69 -33.15
CA ARG A 304 4.36 -11.11 -33.81
C ARG A 304 4.33 -11.28 -35.33
N ARG A 305 3.93 -12.45 -35.84
CA ARG A 305 3.77 -12.68 -37.30
C ARG A 305 2.68 -11.81 -37.92
N LYS A 306 1.55 -11.62 -37.23
CA LYS A 306 0.48 -10.71 -37.67
C LYS A 306 0.96 -9.25 -37.70
N GLY A 307 1.66 -8.80 -36.66
CA GLY A 307 2.24 -7.45 -36.62
C GLY A 307 3.28 -7.21 -37.72
N ALA A 308 4.18 -8.18 -37.95
CA ALA A 308 5.17 -8.09 -39.03
C ALA A 308 4.52 -8.03 -40.42
N ARG A 309 3.46 -8.84 -40.65
CA ARG A 309 2.68 -8.80 -41.89
C ARG A 309 1.98 -7.45 -42.11
N ALA A 310 1.41 -6.87 -41.06
CA ALA A 310 0.77 -5.55 -41.11
C ALA A 310 1.77 -4.44 -41.48
N VAL A 311 2.95 -4.46 -40.87
CA VAL A 311 4.02 -3.51 -41.20
C VAL A 311 4.50 -3.68 -42.64
N THR A 312 4.66 -4.91 -43.12
CA THR A 312 5.03 -5.15 -44.52
C THR A 312 3.95 -4.70 -45.51
N SER A 313 2.67 -4.82 -45.16
CA SER A 313 1.58 -4.30 -46.01
C SER A 313 1.53 -2.78 -46.02
N GLU A 314 1.80 -2.11 -44.89
CA GLU A 314 1.88 -0.65 -44.80
C GLU A 314 3.07 -0.09 -45.59
N ILE A 315 4.23 -0.74 -45.53
CA ILE A 315 5.39 -0.35 -46.33
C ILE A 315 5.09 -0.51 -47.84
N ARG A 316 4.40 -1.58 -48.22
CA ARG A 316 4.06 -1.85 -49.62
C ARG A 316 3.01 -0.88 -50.16
N SER A 317 2.00 -0.53 -49.35
CA SER A 317 1.01 0.49 -49.73
C SER A 317 1.64 1.88 -49.81
N PHE A 318 2.54 2.23 -48.89
CA PHE A 318 3.29 3.48 -48.95
C PHE A 318 4.18 3.58 -50.19
N ALA A 319 4.88 2.49 -50.55
CA ALA A 319 5.69 2.44 -51.77
C ALA A 319 4.84 2.65 -53.05
N MET A 320 3.66 2.02 -53.15
CA MET A 320 2.76 2.23 -54.29
C MET A 320 2.18 3.65 -54.37
N VAL A 321 1.93 4.30 -53.22
CA VAL A 321 1.51 5.71 -53.18
C VAL A 321 2.64 6.63 -53.65
N MET A 322 3.89 6.32 -53.31
CA MET A 322 5.05 7.09 -53.77
C MET A 322 5.34 6.91 -55.27
N GLU A 323 5.09 5.73 -55.83
CA GLU A 323 5.19 5.50 -57.28
C GLU A 323 4.09 6.24 -58.06
N LYS A 324 2.85 6.30 -57.56
CA LYS A 324 1.77 7.09 -58.16
C LYS A 324 1.98 8.61 -58.12
N LYS A 325 2.86 9.10 -57.24
CA LYS A 325 3.22 10.53 -57.14
C LYS A 325 4.40 10.94 -58.03
N LYS A 326 5.00 9.99 -58.75
CA LYS A 326 6.12 10.20 -59.68
C LYS A 326 5.71 10.22 -61.16
N MET A 327 4.42 10.03 -61.47
CA MET A 327 3.81 10.31 -62.77
C MET A 327 3.01 11.60 -62.70
#